data_AF-A0A7V9SN03-F1
#
_entry.id   AF-A0A7V9SN03-F1
#
_cell.length_a   1.000
_cell.length_b   1.000
_cell.length_c   1.000
_cell.angle_alpha   90.00
_cell.angle_beta   90.00
_cell.angle_gamma   90.00
#
_symmetry.space_group_name_H-M   'P 1'
#
loop_
_entity.id
_entity.type
_entity.pdbx_description
1 polymer ?
#
loop_
_entity_poly.entity_id
_entity_poly.type
_entity_poly.pdbx_seq_one_letter_code
_entity_poly.pdbx_strand_id
1 'polypeptide(L)'
;MTVPEDDIEWVTLREAAEATRASLPALRRWYRDGLIRSVVVPGTHGDQRLVDLGEVTARASASPNIGRRSRRSPTPDAVTEALLDQVAAMAMEIDDLRERVAALESGAD
;
A
#
# COMPACT_ATOMS: atom_id res chain seq x y z
N MET A 1 -5.58 25.41 -27.19
CA MET A 1 -5.72 25.26 -25.73
C MET A 1 -5.63 23.78 -25.45
N THR A 2 -4.40 23.28 -25.32
CA THR A 2 -4.11 21.85 -25.14
C THR A 2 -4.35 21.53 -23.67
N VAL A 3 -5.28 20.61 -23.40
CA VAL A 3 -5.49 20.07 -22.06
C VAL A 3 -4.15 19.43 -21.66
N PRO A 4 -3.53 19.79 -20.52
CA PRO A 4 -2.29 19.12 -20.12
C PRO A 4 -2.62 17.63 -19.97
N GLU A 5 -1.76 16.79 -20.55
CA GLU A 5 -1.77 15.36 -20.27
C GLU A 5 -1.75 15.23 -18.74
N ASP A 6 -2.82 14.67 -18.16
CA ASP A 6 -2.85 14.31 -16.76
C ASP A 6 -1.62 13.41 -16.51
N ASP A 7 -0.56 13.95 -15.93
CA ASP A 7 0.59 13.17 -15.49
C ASP A 7 0.06 12.21 -14.43
N ILE A 8 -0.24 10.98 -14.86
CA ILE A 8 -0.73 9.94 -13.98
C ILE A 8 0.43 9.57 -13.05
N GLU A 9 0.37 10.09 -11.84
CA GLU A 9 1.35 9.80 -10.81
C GLU A 9 1.05 8.42 -10.20
N TRP A 10 1.73 7.41 -10.73
CA TRP A 10 1.65 6.03 -10.24
C TRP A 10 2.48 5.88 -8.97
N VAL A 11 1.81 5.72 -7.84
CA VAL A 11 2.45 5.57 -6.53
C VAL A 11 2.07 4.24 -5.88
N THR A 12 2.91 3.78 -4.96
CA THR A 12 2.60 2.59 -4.15
C THR A 12 1.39 2.84 -3.25
N LEU A 13 0.75 1.76 -2.80
CA LEU A 13 -0.35 1.88 -1.82
C LEU A 13 0.08 2.58 -0.53
N ARG A 14 1.36 2.44 -0.14
CA ARG A 14 1.91 3.07 1.05
C ARG A 14 2.02 4.59 0.87
N GLU A 15 2.64 5.03 -0.23
CA GLU A 15 2.76 6.45 -0.57
C GLU A 15 1.39 7.10 -0.73
N ALA A 16 0.43 6.43 -1.38
CA ALA A 16 -0.95 6.90 -1.49
C ALA A 16 -1.63 7.07 -0.13
N ALA A 17 -1.39 6.14 0.82
CA ALA A 17 -1.95 6.21 2.17
C ALA A 17 -1.35 7.38 2.95
N GLU A 18 -0.04 7.59 2.85
CA GLU A 18 0.66 8.70 3.49
C GLU A 18 0.21 10.05 2.93
N ALA A 19 0.04 10.16 1.61
CA ALA A 19 -0.39 11.40 0.95
C ALA A 19 -1.86 11.77 1.23
N THR A 20 -2.76 10.79 1.28
CA THR A 20 -4.21 11.04 1.30
C THR A 20 -4.88 10.75 2.65
N ARG A 21 -4.12 10.21 3.61
CA ARG A 21 -4.61 9.68 4.90
C ARG A 21 -5.67 8.58 4.75
N ALA A 22 -5.84 8.02 3.57
CA ALA A 22 -6.66 6.84 3.36
C ALA A 22 -5.96 5.63 3.99
N SER A 23 -6.74 4.72 4.58
CA SER A 23 -6.16 3.48 5.12
C SER A 23 -5.81 2.51 3.99
N LEU A 24 -4.74 1.72 4.16
CA LEU A 24 -4.37 0.66 3.21
C LEU A 24 -5.54 -0.28 2.88
N PRO A 25 -6.38 -0.73 3.83
CA PRO A 25 -7.57 -1.52 3.51
C PRO A 25 -8.59 -0.78 2.63
N ALA A 26 -8.74 0.54 2.77
CA ALA A 26 -9.61 1.34 1.92
C ALA A 26 -9.07 1.40 0.48
N LEU A 27 -7.77 1.66 0.32
CA LEU A 27 -7.11 1.62 -0.99
C LEU A 27 -7.22 0.24 -1.64
N ARG A 28 -7.00 -0.82 -0.86
CA ARG A 28 -7.16 -2.21 -1.31
C ARG A 28 -8.55 -2.52 -1.82
N ARG A 29 -9.56 -2.01 -1.14
CA ARG A 29 -10.94 -2.12 -1.60
C ARG A 29 -11.17 -1.31 -2.88
N TRP A 30 -10.67 -0.07 -2.95
CA TRP A 30 -10.95 0.80 -4.09
C TRP A 30 -10.40 0.26 -5.41
N TYR A 31 -9.15 -0.21 -5.45
CA TYR A 31 -8.65 -0.77 -6.70
C TYR A 31 -9.32 -2.11 -7.05
N ARG A 32 -9.70 -2.90 -6.05
CA ARG A 32 -10.39 -4.19 -6.26
C ARG A 32 -11.78 -3.98 -6.84
N ASP A 33 -12.48 -2.95 -6.36
CA ASP A 33 -13.81 -2.56 -6.81
C ASP A 33 -13.76 -1.73 -8.12
N GLY A 34 -12.58 -1.52 -8.73
CA GLY A 34 -12.39 -0.73 -9.96
C GLY A 34 -12.65 0.77 -9.79
N LEU A 35 -12.61 1.27 -8.56
CA LEU A 35 -12.97 2.63 -8.19
C LEU A 35 -11.80 3.63 -8.29
N ILE A 36 -10.59 3.10 -8.43
CA ILE A 36 -9.36 3.82 -8.75
C ILE A 36 -8.57 2.95 -9.73
N ARG A 37 -7.82 3.57 -10.63
CA ARG A 37 -6.87 2.90 -11.51
C ARG A 37 -5.79 2.23 -10.67
N SER A 38 -5.41 1.03 -11.09
CA SER A 38 -4.26 0.34 -10.54
C SER A 38 -3.55 -0.47 -11.60
N VAL A 39 -2.24 -0.57 -11.47
CA VAL A 39 -1.39 -1.43 -12.28
C VAL A 39 -0.55 -2.31 -11.37
N VAL A 40 -0.27 -3.52 -11.85
CA VAL A 40 0.69 -4.42 -11.19
C VAL A 40 2.00 -4.30 -11.95
N VAL A 41 3.06 -4.07 -11.20
CA VAL A 41 4.42 -4.00 -11.72
C VAL A 41 5.31 -4.92 -10.90
N PRO A 42 6.30 -5.57 -11.52
CA PRO A 42 7.27 -6.37 -10.79
C PRO A 42 8.04 -5.47 -9.83
N GLY A 43 8.02 -5.80 -8.53
CA GLY A 43 8.73 -5.09 -7.48
C GLY A 43 9.83 -5.96 -6.85
N THR A 44 10.64 -5.34 -5.99
CA THR A 44 11.79 -5.97 -5.32
C THR A 44 11.44 -7.23 -4.53
N HIS A 45 10.20 -7.33 -4.02
CA HIS A 45 9.72 -8.46 -3.21
C HIS A 45 8.57 -9.21 -3.88
N GLY A 46 8.48 -9.13 -5.21
CA GLY A 46 7.37 -9.64 -6.01
C GLY A 46 6.45 -8.56 -6.53
N ASP A 47 5.36 -8.97 -7.17
CA ASP A 47 4.40 -8.08 -7.82
C ASP A 47 3.85 -7.02 -6.84
N GLN A 48 4.15 -5.76 -7.14
CA GLN A 48 3.67 -4.61 -6.39
C GLN A 48 2.52 -3.93 -7.15
N ARG A 49 1.56 -3.40 -6.39
CA ARG A 49 0.45 -2.64 -6.96
C ARG A 49 0.70 -1.14 -6.81
N LEU A 50 0.63 -0.45 -7.94
CA LEU A 50 0.60 1.01 -8.01
C LEU A 50 -0.82 1.49 -8.28
N VAL A 51 -1.12 2.69 -7.79
CA VAL A 51 -2.41 3.37 -7.95
C VAL A 51 -2.16 4.80 -8.43
N ASP A 52 -3.13 5.34 -9.15
CA ASP A 52 -3.14 6.73 -9.59
C ASP A 52 -3.39 7.65 -8.38
N LEU A 53 -2.41 8.47 -8.00
CA LEU A 53 -2.52 9.37 -6.85
C LEU A 53 -3.64 10.41 -7.01
N GLY A 54 -3.88 10.88 -8.23
CA GLY A 54 -4.92 11.85 -8.54
C GLY A 54 -6.31 11.28 -8.26
N GLU A 55 -6.60 10.07 -8.73
CA GLU A 55 -7.87 9.39 -8.47
C GLU A 55 -8.06 9.03 -6.99
N VAL A 56 -6.98 8.62 -6.30
CA VAL A 56 -7.01 8.37 -4.86
C VAL A 56 -7.34 9.66 -4.09
N THR A 57 -6.71 10.77 -4.45
CA THR A 57 -6.91 12.08 -3.80
C THR A 57 -8.32 12.60 -4.02
N ALA A 58 -8.82 12.53 -5.25
CA ALA A 58 -10.19 12.91 -5.59
C ALA A 58 -11.20 12.06 -4.80
N ARG A 59 -10.97 10.74 -4.71
CA ARG A 59 -11.85 9.82 -3.99
C ARG A 59 -11.79 10.00 -2.48
N ALA A 60 -10.61 10.24 -1.91
CA ALA A 60 -10.43 10.52 -0.49
C ALA A 60 -11.20 11.80 -0.10
N SER A 61 -11.11 12.84 -0.93
CA SER A 61 -11.81 14.11 -0.74
C SER A 61 -13.33 13.97 -0.89
N ALA A 62 -13.79 13.12 -1.82
CA ALA A 62 -15.22 12.88 -2.08
C ALA A 62 -15.89 11.88 -1.13
N SER A 63 -15.15 11.21 -0.24
CA SER A 63 -15.71 10.16 0.63
C SER A 63 -15.97 10.65 2.07
N PRO A 64 -17.18 11.14 2.40
CA PRO A 64 -17.55 11.55 3.77
C PRO A 64 -17.53 10.38 4.78
N ASN A 65 -17.33 9.14 4.32
CA ASN A 65 -17.28 7.93 5.14
C ASN A 65 -15.87 7.52 5.61
N ILE A 66 -14.81 8.18 5.14
CA ILE A 66 -13.44 7.93 5.66
C ILE A 66 -13.35 8.34 7.14
N GLY A 67 -14.08 9.38 7.54
CA GLY A 67 -14.24 9.74 8.96
C GLY A 67 -15.21 8.85 9.76
N ARG A 68 -16.24 8.27 9.13
CA ARG A 68 -17.28 7.50 9.84
C ARG A 68 -16.95 6.01 10.02
N ARG A 69 -16.21 5.38 9.10
CA ARG A 69 -15.80 3.97 9.25
C ARG A 69 -14.68 3.75 10.25
N SER A 70 -13.89 4.78 10.55
CA SER A 70 -12.94 4.78 11.66
C SER A 70 -13.59 4.52 13.03
N ARG A 71 -14.91 4.77 13.18
CA ARG A 71 -15.67 4.54 14.42
C ARG A 71 -16.23 3.13 14.60
N ARG A 72 -16.12 2.23 13.62
CA ARG A 72 -16.51 0.83 13.82
C ARG A 72 -15.24 0.08 14.21
N SER A 73 -14.94 0.04 15.52
CA SER A 73 -13.76 -0.67 16.03
C SER A 73 -13.78 -2.11 15.48
N PRO A 74 -12.68 -2.57 14.86
CA PRO A 74 -12.50 -3.99 14.58
C PRO A 74 -12.63 -4.78 15.90
N THR A 75 -13.18 -5.98 15.81
CA THR A 75 -13.17 -6.89 16.96
C THR A 75 -11.71 -7.16 17.35
N PRO A 76 -11.42 -7.37 18.65
CA PRO A 76 -10.05 -7.64 19.11
C PRO A 76 -9.36 -8.75 18.31
N ASP A 77 -10.09 -9.81 17.97
CA ASP A 77 -9.60 -10.94 17.16
C ASP A 77 -9.16 -10.52 15.75
N ALA A 78 -9.90 -9.62 15.10
CA ALA A 78 -9.53 -9.15 13.76
C ALA A 78 -8.28 -8.26 13.80
N VAL A 79 -8.01 -7.59 14.92
CA VAL A 79 -6.80 -6.80 15.12
C VAL A 79 -5.61 -7.71 15.39
N THR A 80 -5.78 -8.75 16.21
CA THR A 80 -4.71 -9.71 16.51
C THR A 80 -4.30 -10.50 15.27
N GLU A 81 -5.25 -10.98 14.46
CA GLU A 81 -4.93 -11.68 13.20
C GLU A 81 -4.14 -10.77 12.24
N ALA A 82 -4.58 -9.51 12.08
CA ALA A 82 -3.86 -8.55 11.25
C ALA A 82 -2.45 -8.22 11.77
N LEU A 83 -2.28 -8.16 13.09
CA LEU A 83 -0.97 -7.97 13.72
C LEU A 83 -0.07 -9.19 13.54
N LEU A 84 -0.62 -10.41 13.64
CA LEU A 84 0.12 -11.64 13.42
C LEU A 84 0.59 -11.75 11.96
N ASP A 85 -0.26 -11.44 11.01
CA ASP A 85 0.09 -11.36 9.59
C ASP A 85 1.21 -10.34 9.34
N GLN A 86 1.12 -9.17 10.02
CA GLN A 86 2.15 -8.13 9.90
C GLN A 86 3.48 -8.57 10.52
N VAL A 87 3.46 -9.24 11.68
CA VAL A 87 4.67 -9.80 12.31
C VAL A 87 5.30 -10.87 11.44
N ALA A 88 4.50 -11.75 10.83
CA ALA A 88 4.99 -12.76 9.90
C ALA A 88 5.67 -12.13 8.68
N ALA A 89 5.07 -11.07 8.11
CA ALA A 89 5.66 -10.33 7.01
C ALA A 89 7.01 -9.69 7.38
N MET A 90 7.09 -9.04 8.55
CA MET A 90 8.35 -8.46 9.04
C MET A 90 9.42 -9.51 9.33
N ALA A 91 9.04 -10.68 9.85
CA ALA A 91 9.98 -11.76 10.09
C ALA A 91 10.63 -12.26 8.79
N MET A 92 9.84 -12.43 7.72
CA MET A 92 10.37 -12.80 6.41
C MET A 92 11.31 -11.74 5.84
N GLU A 93 10.99 -10.46 6.00
CA GLU A 93 11.86 -9.35 5.55
C GLU A 93 13.19 -9.33 6.33
N ILE A 94 13.16 -9.60 7.63
CA ILE A 94 14.37 -9.69 8.45
C ILE A 94 15.27 -10.84 8.00
N ASP A 95 14.70 -11.99 7.66
CA ASP A 95 15.48 -13.14 7.22
C ASP A 95 16.11 -12.92 5.84
N ASP A 96 15.39 -12.28 4.89
CA ASP A 96 15.96 -11.85 3.61
C ASP A 96 17.13 -10.88 3.80
N LEU A 97 16.95 -9.88 4.66
CA LEU A 97 18.00 -8.91 4.95
C LEU A 97 19.24 -9.58 5.57
N ARG A 98 19.04 -10.56 6.45
CA ARG A 98 20.15 -11.34 7.04
C ARG A 98 20.92 -12.12 5.98
N GLU A 99 20.22 -12.75 5.04
CA GLU A 99 20.84 -13.50 3.96
C GLU A 99 21.66 -12.58 3.04
N ARG A 100 21.12 -11.40 2.71
CA ARG A 100 21.81 -10.40 1.90
C ARG A 100 23.05 -9.84 2.60
N VAL A 101 22.97 -9.58 3.90
CA VAL A 101 24.14 -9.15 4.69
C VAL A 101 25.20 -10.24 4.70
N ALA A 102 24.83 -11.50 4.93
CA ALA A 102 25.77 -12.62 4.91
C ALA A 102 26.45 -12.81 3.54
N ALA A 103 25.71 -12.61 2.44
CA ALA A 103 26.26 -12.65 1.08
C ALA A 103 27.26 -11.51 0.82
N LEU A 104 27.01 -10.32 1.34
CA LEU A 104 27.94 -9.19 1.25
C LEU A 104 29.18 -9.39 2.13
N GLU A 105 29.01 -9.93 3.33
CA GLU A 105 30.12 -10.24 4.24
C GLU A 105 31.02 -11.36 3.71
N SER A 106 30.45 -12.36 3.01
CA SER A 106 31.21 -13.47 2.41
C SER A 106 31.82 -13.17 1.05
N GLY A 107 31.30 -12.17 0.32
CA GLY A 107 31.91 -11.68 -0.94
C GLY A 107 33.01 -10.63 -0.74
N ALA A 108 33.29 -10.24 0.51
CA ALA A 108 34.29 -9.24 0.88
C ALA A 108 35.64 -9.85 1.35
N ASP A 109 35.80 -11.18 1.26
CA ASP A 109 37.02 -11.93 1.61
C ASP A 109 37.72 -12.49 0.35
#